data_AF-A0A6P8TP61-F1
#
_entry.id   AF-A0A6P8TP61-F1
#
_cell.length_a   1.000
_cell.length_b   1.000
_cell.length_c   1.000
_cell.angle_alpha   90.00
_cell.angle_beta   90.00
_cell.angle_gamma   90.00
#
_symmetry.space_group_name_H-M   'P 1'
#
loop_
_entity.id
_entity.type
_entity.pdbx_description
1 polymer ?
#
loop_
_entity_poly.entity_id
_entity_poly.type
_entity_poly.pdbx_seq_one_letter_code
_entity_poly.pdbx_strand_id
1 'polypeptide(L)'
;MAGKEKPVLDIVHQNSIHVETIRKEQRYQKLHTEFSINPHRTLHVLPDKPMSRKPTEVIAENSDFIDAFHKAHQEPTKKYAMPLTESHEIGWLSAPLIPSTRNDRRFHFSRISTDVTIHQEKAMRASN
;
A
#
# COMPACT_ATOMS: atom_id res chain seq x y z
N MET A 1 2.78 33.29 -61.23
CA MET A 1 4.25 33.17 -61.11
C MET A 1 4.59 32.09 -60.11
N ALA A 2 5.63 31.32 -60.41
CA ALA A 2 6.01 30.03 -59.85
C ALA A 2 6.05 29.94 -58.32
N GLY A 3 5.70 28.76 -57.80
CA GLY A 3 5.91 28.40 -56.40
C GLY A 3 7.39 28.47 -56.05
N LYS A 4 7.74 29.30 -55.07
CA LYS A 4 9.12 29.45 -54.60
C LYS A 4 9.61 28.12 -54.03
N GLU A 5 10.58 27.52 -54.70
CA GLU A 5 11.32 26.36 -54.19
C GLU A 5 11.96 26.72 -52.85
N LYS A 6 11.80 25.85 -51.85
CA LYS A 6 12.38 26.08 -50.52
C LYS A 6 13.91 26.02 -50.66
N PRO A 7 14.64 27.04 -50.18
CA PRO A 7 16.09 27.06 -50.30
C PRO A 7 16.68 25.84 -49.59
N VAL A 8 17.67 25.21 -50.23
CA VAL A 8 18.44 24.10 -49.66
C VAL A 8 19.09 24.61 -48.37
N LEU A 9 18.73 24.00 -47.25
CA LEU A 9 19.22 24.41 -45.93
C LEU A 9 20.67 23.97 -45.75
N ASP A 10 21.56 24.93 -45.54
CA ASP A 10 22.96 24.67 -45.20
C ASP A 10 23.05 24.16 -43.75
N ILE A 11 23.31 22.86 -43.63
CA ILE A 11 23.43 22.14 -42.35
C ILE A 11 24.60 22.70 -41.53
N VAL A 12 25.68 23.13 -42.18
CA VAL A 12 26.86 23.68 -41.49
C VAL A 12 26.48 25.00 -40.82
N HIS A 13 25.73 25.84 -41.54
CA HIS A 13 25.25 27.11 -41.01
C HIS A 13 24.27 26.91 -39.83
N GLN A 14 23.34 25.97 -39.92
CA GLN A 14 22.41 25.66 -38.82
C GLN A 14 23.13 25.17 -37.56
N ASN A 15 24.14 24.31 -37.74
CA ASN A 15 24.95 23.82 -36.63
C ASN A 15 25.72 24.95 -35.96
N SER A 16 26.23 25.92 -36.75
CA SER A 16 26.93 27.08 -36.21
C SER A 16 26.03 27.96 -35.34
N ILE A 17 24.78 28.16 -35.76
CA ILE A 17 23.76 28.88 -34.98
C ILE A 17 23.49 28.12 -33.69
N HIS A 18 23.25 26.80 -33.75
CA HIS A 18 22.93 25.99 -32.58
C HIS A 18 24.03 26.01 -31.51
N VAL A 19 25.29 25.92 -31.94
CA VAL A 19 26.45 26.04 -31.04
C VAL A 19 26.51 27.42 -30.40
N GLU A 20 26.18 28.48 -31.13
CA GLU A 20 26.12 29.84 -30.59
C GLU A 20 25.01 29.99 -29.53
N THR A 21 23.83 29.41 -29.78
CA THR A 21 22.71 29.42 -28.82
C THR A 21 23.08 28.69 -27.54
N ILE A 22 23.64 27.48 -27.64
CA ILE A 22 24.12 26.71 -26.47
C ILE A 22 25.14 27.54 -25.66
N ARG A 23 26.09 28.20 -26.34
CA ARG A 23 27.07 29.06 -25.66
C ARG A 23 26.45 30.29 -25.01
N LYS A 24 25.36 30.85 -25.54
CA LYS A 24 24.61 31.95 -24.91
C LYS A 24 23.85 31.46 -23.68
N GLU A 25 23.18 30.33 -23.78
CA GLU A 25 22.44 29.72 -22.67
C GLU A 25 23.36 29.35 -21.51
N GLN A 26 24.46 28.66 -21.79
CA GLN A 26 25.45 28.27 -20.78
C GLN A 26 26.11 29.47 -20.08
N ARG A 27 26.27 30.61 -20.78
CA ARG A 27 26.81 31.84 -20.18
C ARG A 27 25.91 32.42 -19.09
N TYR A 28 24.60 32.25 -19.20
CA TYR A 28 23.62 32.79 -18.24
C TYR A 28 23.02 31.73 -17.32
N GLN A 29 23.31 30.45 -17.55
CA GLN A 29 22.84 29.35 -16.71
C GLN A 29 23.57 29.34 -15.36
N LYS A 30 22.90 29.85 -14.33
CA LYS A 30 23.40 29.79 -12.94
C LYS A 30 22.90 28.51 -12.28
N LEU A 31 23.76 27.48 -12.22
CA LEU A 31 23.46 26.25 -11.51
C LEU A 31 23.79 26.42 -10.02
N HIS A 32 22.76 26.46 -9.18
CA HIS A 32 22.94 26.45 -7.73
C HIS A 32 23.11 25.00 -7.26
N THR A 33 24.36 24.57 -7.11
CA THR A 33 24.73 23.23 -6.61
C THR A 33 24.72 23.15 -5.09
N GLU A 34 24.94 24.28 -4.43
CA GLU A 34 24.95 24.40 -2.99
C GLU A 34 23.64 25.06 -2.53
N PHE A 35 22.84 24.29 -1.81
CA PHE A 35 21.67 24.79 -1.10
C PHE A 35 21.79 24.36 0.35
N SER A 36 21.59 25.31 1.27
CA SER A 36 21.46 25.01 2.70
C SER A 36 19.99 25.04 3.06
N ILE A 37 19.52 23.96 3.68
CA ILE A 37 18.20 23.92 4.27
C ILE A 37 18.33 24.52 5.67
N ASN A 38 17.42 25.42 6.04
CA ASN A 38 17.44 26.04 7.37
C ASN A 38 17.37 24.96 8.48
N PRO A 39 18.40 24.82 9.33
CA PRO A 39 18.45 23.81 10.38
C PRO A 39 17.35 23.95 11.45
N HIS A 40 16.80 25.16 11.60
CA HIS A 40 15.76 25.46 12.61
C HIS A 40 14.33 25.31 12.06
N ARG A 41 14.17 24.89 10.81
CA ARG A 41 12.87 24.68 10.20
C ARG A 41 12.70 23.19 9.92
N THR A 42 11.75 22.57 10.62
CA THR A 42 11.35 21.19 10.34
C THR A 42 10.80 21.12 8.93
N LEU A 43 11.57 20.50 8.02
CA LEU A 43 11.01 20.12 6.73
C LEU A 43 9.98 19.01 6.98
N HIS A 44 8.77 19.18 6.45
CA HIS A 44 7.85 18.07 6.34
C HIS A 44 8.58 16.97 5.56
N VAL A 45 8.73 15.81 6.18
CA VAL A 45 9.27 14.62 5.51
C VAL A 45 8.30 14.33 4.37
N LEU A 46 8.66 14.76 3.17
CA LEU A 46 7.89 14.40 1.98
C LEU A 46 7.98 12.88 1.90
N PRO A 47 6.84 12.18 1.86
CA PRO A 47 6.88 10.74 1.67
C PRO A 47 7.63 10.46 0.37
N ASP A 48 8.43 9.40 0.39
CA ASP A 48 9.14 8.99 -0.81
C ASP A 48 8.16 8.73 -1.95
N LYS A 49 8.70 8.77 -3.18
CA LYS A 49 7.92 8.39 -4.36
C LYS A 49 7.30 7.01 -4.10
N PRO A 50 6.00 6.81 -4.34
CA PRO A 50 5.31 5.56 -4.02
C PRO A 50 5.91 4.32 -4.71
N MET A 51 6.63 4.52 -5.81
CA MET A 51 7.33 3.46 -6.57
C MET A 51 8.85 3.45 -6.34
N SER A 52 9.32 4.13 -5.30
CA SER A 52 10.75 4.18 -4.98
C SER A 52 11.24 2.81 -4.51
N ARG A 53 12.11 2.17 -5.30
CA ARG A 53 12.75 0.89 -4.95
C ARG A 53 13.92 1.11 -4.00
N LYS A 54 13.68 1.74 -2.85
CA LYS A 54 14.70 1.79 -1.79
C LYS A 54 14.83 0.40 -1.17
N PRO A 55 16.05 -0.05 -0.82
CA PRO A 55 16.21 -1.26 -0.03
C PRO A 55 15.43 -1.09 1.28
N THR A 56 14.77 -2.15 1.73
CA THR A 56 14.07 -2.15 3.02
C THR A 56 15.05 -1.72 4.10
N GLU A 57 14.77 -0.59 4.75
CA GLU A 57 15.54 -0.17 5.91
C GLU A 57 15.43 -1.29 6.95
N VAL A 58 16.57 -1.86 7.34
CA VAL A 58 16.64 -2.88 8.38
C VAL A 58 16.44 -2.16 9.71
N ILE A 59 15.19 -1.81 9.99
CA ILE A 59 14.79 -1.28 11.28
C ILE A 59 14.93 -2.44 12.25
N ALA A 60 15.83 -2.29 13.24
CA ALA A 60 15.94 -3.26 14.31
C ALA A 60 14.56 -3.42 14.97
N GLU A 61 14.03 -4.64 14.97
CA GLU A 61 12.73 -4.93 15.56
C GLU A 61 12.77 -4.54 17.04
N ASN A 62 11.99 -3.52 17.42
CA ASN A 62 11.84 -3.13 18.81
C ASN A 62 10.95 -4.16 19.50
N SER A 63 11.55 -5.05 20.30
CA SER A 63 10.83 -6.08 21.08
C SER A 63 9.70 -5.48 21.92
N ASP A 64 9.96 -4.33 22.54
CA ASP A 64 8.99 -3.64 23.39
C ASP A 64 7.73 -3.21 22.61
N PHE A 65 7.90 -2.83 21.34
CA PHE A 65 6.79 -2.48 20.48
C PHE A 65 5.98 -3.72 20.10
N ILE A 66 6.64 -4.82 19.76
CA ILE A 66 5.99 -6.09 19.42
C ILE A 66 5.19 -6.62 20.62
N ASP A 67 5.78 -6.57 21.81
CA ASP A 67 5.12 -6.98 23.06
C ASP A 67 3.92 -6.09 23.38
N ALA A 68 4.07 -4.77 23.24
CA ALA A 68 2.97 -3.82 23.42
C ALA A 68 1.84 -4.05 22.40
N PHE A 69 2.19 -4.34 21.15
CA PHE A 69 1.24 -4.63 20.08
C PHE A 69 0.46 -5.91 20.37
N HIS A 70 1.15 -6.98 20.77
CA HIS A 70 0.49 -8.23 21.17
C HIS A 70 -0.39 -8.04 22.39
N LYS A 71 0.07 -7.30 23.39
CA LYS A 71 -0.70 -6.97 24.60
C LYS A 71 -1.97 -6.18 24.28
N ALA A 72 -1.91 -5.25 23.34
CA ALA A 72 -3.07 -4.47 22.90
C ALA A 72 -4.13 -5.33 22.20
N HIS A 73 -3.71 -6.36 21.46
CA HIS A 73 -4.59 -7.29 20.74
C HIS A 73 -5.09 -8.47 21.59
N GLN A 74 -4.74 -8.55 22.88
CA GLN A 74 -5.24 -9.62 23.73
C GLN A 74 -6.76 -9.52 23.91
N GLU A 75 -7.41 -10.68 23.96
CA GLU A 75 -8.84 -10.80 24.26
C GLU A 75 -9.16 -10.18 25.63
N PRO A 76 -10.35 -9.56 25.80
CA PRO A 76 -10.74 -8.93 27.06
C PRO A 76 -10.60 -9.86 28.27
N THR A 77 -10.92 -11.15 28.14
CA THR A 77 -10.80 -12.18 29.18
C THR A 77 -9.36 -12.43 29.64
N LYS A 78 -8.36 -12.19 28.78
CA LYS A 78 -6.93 -12.28 29.13
C LYS A 78 -6.41 -10.97 29.74
N LYS A 79 -7.01 -9.85 29.37
CA LYS A 79 -6.61 -8.50 29.80
C LYS A 79 -7.16 -8.11 31.17
N TYR A 80 -8.37 -8.55 31.51
CA TYR A 80 -9.05 -8.20 32.75
C TYR A 80 -9.56 -9.45 33.48
N ALA A 81 -9.54 -9.42 34.81
CA ALA A 81 -10.03 -10.53 35.63
C ALA A 81 -11.56 -10.66 35.63
N MET A 82 -12.27 -9.56 35.37
CA MET A 82 -13.72 -9.48 35.35
C MET A 82 -14.18 -8.52 34.25
N PRO A 83 -15.41 -8.66 33.72
CA PRO A 83 -15.91 -7.75 32.70
C PRO A 83 -16.05 -6.34 33.28
N LEU A 84 -15.54 -5.34 32.56
CA LEU A 84 -15.59 -3.94 32.98
C LEU A 84 -16.79 -3.17 32.41
N THR A 85 -17.38 -3.66 31.31
CA THR A 85 -18.50 -3.01 30.62
C THR A 85 -19.56 -4.06 30.31
N GLU A 86 -20.81 -3.63 30.20
CA GLU A 86 -21.95 -4.50 29.85
C GLU A 86 -21.70 -5.27 28.55
N SER A 87 -21.06 -4.64 27.57
CA SER A 87 -20.69 -5.30 26.31
C SER A 87 -19.66 -6.41 26.49
N HIS A 88 -18.76 -6.32 27.48
CA HIS A 88 -17.81 -7.38 27.79
C HIS A 88 -18.50 -8.58 28.45
N GLU A 89 -19.60 -8.38 29.18
CA GLU A 89 -20.36 -9.49 29.78
C GLU A 89 -20.88 -10.45 28.71
N ILE A 90 -21.26 -9.91 27.54
CA ILE A 90 -21.70 -10.69 26.40
C ILE A 90 -20.51 -11.50 25.85
N GLY A 91 -20.54 -12.81 26.11
CA GLY A 91 -19.51 -13.73 25.64
C GLY A 91 -18.26 -13.80 26.53
N TRP A 92 -18.27 -13.20 27.72
CA TRP A 92 -17.18 -13.33 28.70
C TRP A 92 -16.89 -14.79 29.05
N LEU A 93 -17.95 -15.59 29.20
CA LEU A 93 -17.93 -17.05 29.33
C LEU A 93 -18.56 -17.67 28.08
N SER A 94 -17.80 -17.70 26.98
CA SER A 94 -18.26 -18.28 25.70
C SER A 94 -18.19 -19.81 25.64
N ALA A 95 -17.54 -20.44 26.62
CA ALA A 95 -17.47 -21.90 26.70
C ALA A 95 -18.88 -22.47 26.98
N PRO A 96 -19.40 -23.35 26.12
CA PRO A 96 -20.72 -23.93 26.33
C PRO A 96 -20.68 -24.89 27.53
N LEU A 97 -21.74 -24.88 28.33
CA LEU A 97 -21.90 -25.80 29.48
C LEU A 97 -21.86 -27.28 29.06
N ILE A 98 -22.32 -27.57 27.83
CA ILE A 98 -22.31 -28.90 27.24
C ILE A 98 -21.36 -28.86 26.04
N PRO A 99 -20.34 -29.74 25.98
CA PRO A 99 -19.43 -29.77 24.84
C PRO A 99 -20.20 -30.07 23.56
N SER A 100 -19.97 -29.27 22.52
CA SER A 100 -20.63 -29.45 21.24
C SER A 100 -20.08 -30.69 20.53
N THR A 101 -20.82 -31.80 20.55
CA THR A 101 -20.46 -33.04 19.84
C THR A 101 -20.82 -32.93 18.35
N ARG A 102 -20.12 -32.07 17.60
CA ARG A 102 -20.34 -31.88 16.14
C ARG A 102 -20.00 -33.10 15.30
N ASN A 103 -19.26 -34.06 15.87
CA ASN A 103 -18.89 -35.31 15.18
C ASN A 103 -20.04 -36.32 15.12
N ASP A 104 -21.03 -36.24 16.01
CA ASP A 104 -22.15 -37.19 15.99
C ASP A 104 -23.20 -36.76 14.96
N ARG A 105 -23.23 -37.44 13.81
CA ARG A 105 -24.19 -37.20 12.73
C ARG A 105 -25.65 -37.43 13.14
N ARG A 106 -25.92 -38.08 14.28
CA ARG A 106 -27.27 -38.27 14.82
C ARG A 106 -27.84 -36.99 15.43
N PHE A 107 -26.97 -36.11 15.91
CA PHE A 107 -27.37 -34.87 16.59
C PHE A 107 -26.91 -33.61 15.85
N HIS A 108 -25.97 -33.74 14.90
CA HIS A 108 -25.46 -32.63 14.11
C HIS A 108 -25.94 -32.68 12.66
N PHE A 109 -26.97 -31.89 12.35
CA PHE A 109 -27.56 -31.76 11.01
C PHE A 109 -27.14 -30.47 10.31
N SER A 110 -25.84 -30.31 10.06
CA SER A 110 -25.35 -29.16 9.28
C SER A 110 -25.79 -29.27 7.82
N ARG A 111 -26.05 -28.11 7.20
CA ARG A 111 -26.25 -28.02 5.75
C ARG A 111 -24.90 -28.24 5.09
N ILE A 112 -24.81 -29.22 4.22
CA ILE A 112 -23.58 -29.56 3.49
C ILE A 112 -23.86 -29.38 2.00
N SER A 113 -22.97 -28.70 1.29
CA SER A 113 -22.99 -28.67 -0.16
C SER A 113 -22.50 -30.01 -0.70
N THR A 114 -23.29 -30.60 -1.58
CA THR A 114 -22.93 -31.78 -2.37
C THR A 114 -22.54 -31.35 -3.78
N ASP A 115 -21.85 -32.22 -4.51
CA ASP A 115 -21.46 -31.97 -5.91
C ASP A 115 -22.65 -31.57 -6.78
N VAL A 116 -23.81 -32.19 -6.55
CA VAL A 116 -25.07 -31.85 -7.25
C VAL A 116 -25.48 -30.40 -6.96
N THR A 117 -25.51 -30.01 -5.68
CA THR A 117 -25.89 -28.63 -5.31
C THR A 117 -24.89 -27.59 -5.81
N ILE A 118 -23.58 -27.92 -5.81
CA ILE A 118 -22.52 -27.02 -6.32
C ILE A 118 -22.61 -26.88 -7.83
N HIS A 119 -22.84 -27.98 -8.54
CA HIS A 119 -23.00 -27.98 -10.00
C HIS A 119 -24.23 -27.16 -10.41
N GLN A 120 -25.36 -27.38 -9.74
CA GLN A 120 -26.58 -26.64 -9.99
C GLN A 120 -26.40 -25.15 -9.71
N GLU A 121 -25.76 -24.77 -8.60
CA GLU A 121 -25.45 -23.37 -8.30
C GLU A 121 -24.60 -22.72 -9.39
N LYS A 122 -23.56 -23.40 -9.88
CA LYS A 122 -22.71 -22.90 -10.97
C LYS A 122 -23.48 -22.72 -12.27
N ALA A 123 -24.35 -23.67 -12.62
CA ALA A 123 -25.19 -23.59 -13.82
C ALA A 123 -26.13 -22.38 -13.76
N MET A 124 -26.79 -22.16 -12.61
CA MET A 124 -27.69 -21.02 -12.41
C MET A 124 -26.95 -19.66 -12.41
N ARG A 125 -25.69 -19.62 -11.95
CA ARG A 125 -24.86 -18.41 -12.03
C ARG A 125 -24.39 -18.10 -13.44
N ALA A 126 -24.17 -19.11 -14.28
CA ALA A 126 -23.74 -18.92 -15.66
C ALA A 126 -24.89 -18.51 -16.60
N SER A 127 -26.15 -18.73 -16.21
CA SER A 127 -27.34 -18.34 -16.98
C SER A 127 -27.83 -16.92 -16.73
N ASN A 128 -27.31 -16.23 -15.70
CA ASN A 128 -27.62 -14.83 -15.37
C ASN A 128 -26.50 -13.91 -15.88
#